data_AF-A0A7K5KU05-F1
#
_entry.id   AF-A0A7K5KU05-F1
#
_cell.length_a   1.000
_cell.length_b   1.000
_cell.length_c   1.000
_cell.angle_alpha   90.00
_cell.angle_beta   90.00
_cell.angle_gamma   90.00
#
_symmetry.space_group_name_H-M   'P 1'
#
loop_
_entity.id
_entity.type
_entity.pdbx_description
1 polymer ?
#
loop_
_entity_poly.entity_id
_entity_poly.type
_entity_poly.pdbx_seq_one_letter_code
_entity_poly.pdbx_strand_id
1 'polypeptide(L)'
;KKPFKCQECGKHFGEGSALVQPRQTHTGEQPYRCGECGKSFRGFSQNFNLATHRRIHTRKKPFKCQECGKHFGEGSALVQPRQTHTGEQPYRCGECGKSFRVSSNLQRH
;
A
#
# COMPACT_ATOMS: atom_id res chain seq x y z
N LYS A 1 -1.77 19.07 12.78
CA LYS A 1 -3.04 19.85 12.85
C LYS A 1 -3.81 19.63 11.54
N LYS A 2 -5.15 19.60 11.57
CA LYS A 2 -6.01 19.47 10.38
C LYS A 2 -6.80 20.79 10.19
N PRO A 3 -6.18 21.82 9.58
CA PRO A 3 -6.76 23.16 9.58
C PRO A 3 -7.92 23.31 8.59
N PHE A 4 -8.08 22.39 7.63
CA PHE A 4 -9.08 22.53 6.57
C PHE A 4 -10.35 21.74 6.89
N LYS A 5 -11.51 22.42 6.94
CA LYS A 5 -12.82 21.81 7.15
C LYS A 5 -13.59 21.72 5.83
N CYS A 6 -14.08 20.53 5.48
CA CYS A 6 -15.02 20.36 4.38
C CYS A 6 -16.40 20.90 4.78
N GLN A 7 -16.98 21.78 3.97
CA GLN A 7 -18.29 22.37 4.23
C GLN A 7 -19.45 21.39 3.98
N GLU A 8 -19.28 20.40 3.10
CA GLU A 8 -20.35 19.45 2.75
C GLU A 8 -20.53 18.33 3.78
N CYS A 9 -19.45 17.87 4.46
CA CYS A 9 -19.54 16.81 5.48
C CYS A 9 -18.95 17.16 6.85
N GLY A 10 -18.47 18.40 7.04
CA GLY A 10 -17.91 18.88 8.30
C GLY A 10 -16.58 18.25 8.72
N LYS A 11 -16.00 17.33 7.92
CA LYS A 11 -14.74 16.64 8.25
C LYS A 11 -13.54 17.58 8.14
N HIS A 12 -12.58 17.39 9.03
CA HIS A 12 -11.31 18.12 9.04
C HIS A 12 -10.19 17.32 8.34
N PHE A 13 -9.37 18.01 7.57
CA PHE A 13 -8.30 17.48 6.73
C PHE A 13 -6.98 18.25 6.92
N GLY A 14 -5.86 17.57 6.68
CA GLY A 14 -4.54 18.20 6.64
C GLY A 14 -4.29 18.88 5.29
N GLU A 15 -3.34 19.79 5.23
CA GLU A 15 -3.02 20.63 4.04
C GLU A 15 -2.87 19.84 2.74
N GLY A 16 -2.22 18.69 2.79
CA GLY A 16 -2.05 17.81 1.62
C GLY A 16 -3.28 16.99 1.20
N SER A 17 -4.29 16.83 2.07
CA SER A 17 -5.50 16.02 1.81
C SER A 17 -6.79 16.84 1.70
N ALA A 18 -6.69 18.15 1.95
CA ALA A 18 -7.82 19.06 2.17
C ALA A 18 -8.73 19.31 0.96
N LEU A 19 -8.22 19.22 -0.26
CA LEU A 19 -8.98 19.62 -1.45
C LEU A 19 -9.37 18.44 -2.34
N VAL A 20 -8.50 17.44 -2.44
CA VAL A 20 -8.70 16.32 -3.37
C VAL A 20 -9.58 15.24 -2.77
N GLN A 21 -9.39 14.87 -1.50
CA GLN A 21 -10.19 13.80 -0.89
C GLN A 21 -11.67 14.16 -0.72
N PRO A 22 -12.03 15.35 -0.20
CA PRO A 22 -13.44 15.69 0.01
C PRO A 22 -14.22 15.69 -1.30
N ARG A 23 -13.66 16.35 -2.35
CA ARG A 23 -14.28 16.40 -3.68
C ARG A 23 -14.53 15.00 -4.24
N GLN A 24 -13.56 14.08 -4.18
CA GLN A 24 -13.75 12.71 -4.67
C GLN A 24 -14.84 11.93 -3.91
N THR A 25 -14.99 12.16 -2.60
CA THR A 25 -16.06 11.51 -1.82
C THR A 25 -17.45 12.04 -2.13
N HIS A 26 -17.60 13.32 -2.48
CA HIS A 26 -18.90 13.95 -2.69
C HIS A 26 -19.36 13.89 -4.14
N THR A 27 -18.46 14.16 -5.08
CA THR A 27 -18.75 14.15 -6.53
C THR A 27 -18.69 12.75 -7.14
N GLY A 28 -18.10 11.78 -6.43
CA GLY A 28 -17.81 10.46 -6.97
C GLY A 28 -16.71 10.45 -8.03
N GLU A 29 -16.05 11.59 -8.31
CA GLU A 29 -14.93 11.67 -9.23
C GLU A 29 -13.78 10.77 -8.73
N GLN A 30 -13.32 9.88 -9.61
CA GLN A 30 -12.20 8.98 -9.34
C GLN A 30 -11.08 9.24 -10.34
N PRO A 31 -10.37 10.39 -10.23
CA PRO A 31 -9.30 10.75 -11.16
C PRO A 31 -8.13 9.75 -11.12
N TYR A 32 -7.99 8.98 -10.04
CA TYR A 32 -6.98 7.92 -9.90
C TYR A 32 -7.60 6.54 -10.09
N ARG A 33 -8.33 6.37 -11.20
CA ARG A 33 -8.90 5.10 -11.63
C ARG A 33 -7.98 4.40 -12.61
N CYS A 34 -7.77 3.11 -12.42
CA CYS A 34 -7.09 2.26 -13.39
C CYS A 34 -8.01 2.03 -14.59
N GLY A 35 -7.58 2.43 -15.79
CA GLY A 35 -8.36 2.21 -17.02
C GLY A 35 -8.51 0.73 -17.41
N GLU A 36 -7.62 -0.14 -16.94
CA GLU A 36 -7.59 -1.56 -17.34
C GLU A 36 -8.54 -2.43 -16.51
N CYS A 37 -8.78 -2.11 -15.23
CA CYS A 37 -9.63 -2.90 -14.34
C CYS A 37 -10.67 -2.06 -13.57
N GLY A 38 -10.72 -0.75 -13.82
CA GLY A 38 -11.65 0.16 -13.18
C GLY A 38 -11.39 0.42 -11.69
N LYS A 39 -10.30 -0.11 -11.11
CA LYS A 39 -9.99 0.04 -9.69
C LYS A 39 -9.52 1.46 -9.37
N SER A 40 -10.05 2.04 -8.30
CA SER A 40 -9.78 3.44 -7.94
C SER A 40 -9.03 3.56 -6.62
N PHE A 41 -8.04 4.45 -6.60
CA PHE A 41 -7.17 4.67 -5.46
C PHE A 41 -7.59 5.96 -4.74
N ARG A 42 -7.79 5.85 -3.43
CA ARG A 42 -8.10 6.98 -2.53
C ARG A 42 -6.93 7.15 -1.56
N GLY A 43 -6.58 8.38 -1.17
CA GLY A 43 -5.47 8.62 -0.22
C GLY A 43 -4.67 9.89 -0.50
N PHE A 44 -3.56 10.08 0.21
CA PHE A 44 -2.58 11.13 -0.10
C PHE A 44 -1.64 10.70 -1.25
N SER A 45 -1.33 9.40 -1.34
CA SER A 45 -0.37 8.82 -2.29
C SER A 45 -1.03 8.24 -3.56
N GLN A 46 -2.08 8.87 -4.07
CA GLN A 46 -3.00 8.29 -5.07
C GLN A 46 -2.31 7.97 -6.41
N ASN A 47 -1.44 8.87 -6.88
CA ASN A 47 -0.68 8.69 -8.11
C ASN A 47 0.35 7.55 -7.96
N PHE A 48 1.10 7.55 -6.85
CA PHE A 48 2.05 6.48 -6.55
C PHE A 48 1.38 5.10 -6.46
N ASN A 49 0.23 5.02 -5.80
CA ASN A 49 -0.54 3.78 -5.66
C ASN A 49 -1.09 3.30 -7.00
N LEU A 50 -1.63 4.21 -7.83
CA LEU A 50 -2.11 3.86 -9.18
C LEU A 50 -0.95 3.42 -10.09
N ALA A 51 0.17 4.13 -10.07
CA ALA A 51 1.35 3.79 -10.86
C ALA A 51 1.93 2.42 -10.47
N THR A 52 1.99 2.13 -9.16
CA THR A 52 2.42 0.82 -8.65
C THR A 52 1.43 -0.27 -9.01
N HIS A 53 0.13 0.00 -8.91
CA HIS A 53 -0.91 -0.93 -9.33
C HIS A 53 -0.82 -1.26 -10.82
N ARG A 54 -0.61 -0.29 -11.72
CA ARG A 54 -0.51 -0.58 -13.16
C ARG A 54 0.57 -1.61 -13.52
N ARG A 55 1.59 -1.80 -12.66
CA ARG A 55 2.61 -2.84 -12.83
C ARG A 55 2.04 -4.27 -12.77
N ILE A 56 0.90 -4.47 -12.10
CA ILE A 56 0.24 -5.78 -12.04
C ILE A 56 -0.29 -6.22 -13.42
N HIS A 57 -0.76 -5.26 -14.23
CA HIS A 57 -1.32 -5.56 -15.55
C HIS A 57 -0.23 -5.77 -16.58
N THR A 58 0.83 -4.97 -16.53
CA THR A 58 1.96 -5.11 -17.45
C THR A 58 2.87 -6.30 -17.11
N ARG A 59 2.60 -7.02 -16.01
CA ARG A 59 3.48 -8.05 -15.41
C ARG A 59 4.94 -7.57 -15.25
N LYS A 60 5.16 -6.26 -15.19
CA LYS A 60 6.51 -5.69 -15.08
C LYS A 60 6.96 -5.89 -13.65
N LYS A 61 8.00 -6.69 -13.47
CA LYS A 61 8.61 -6.97 -12.18
C LYS A 61 10.04 -6.41 -12.18
N PRO A 62 10.20 -5.08 -12.04
CA PRO A 62 11.51 -4.43 -12.19
C PRO A 62 12.49 -4.78 -11.06
N PHE A 63 12.01 -5.34 -9.96
CA PHE A 63 12.82 -5.63 -8.79
C PHE A 63 13.28 -7.08 -8.81
N LYS A 64 14.55 -7.34 -9.14
CA LYS A 64 15.14 -8.68 -9.11
C LYS A 64 15.81 -8.94 -7.75
N CYS A 65 15.46 -10.06 -7.12
CA CYS A 65 16.22 -10.59 -5.99
C CYS A 65 17.52 -11.21 -6.51
N GLN A 66 18.67 -10.75 -6.01
CA GLN A 66 19.97 -11.26 -6.43
C GLN A 66 20.25 -12.68 -5.88
N GLU A 67 19.66 -13.06 -4.74
CA GLU A 67 19.88 -14.37 -4.12
C GLU A 67 19.15 -15.51 -4.84
N CYS A 68 17.92 -15.30 -5.35
CA CYS A 68 17.14 -16.35 -6.02
C CYS A 68 16.71 -16.03 -7.45
N GLY A 69 17.08 -14.89 -8.00
CA GLY A 69 16.72 -14.46 -9.35
C GLY A 69 15.23 -14.15 -9.57
N LYS A 70 14.38 -14.27 -8.54
CA LYS A 70 12.96 -13.96 -8.64
C LYS A 70 12.74 -12.46 -8.81
N HIS A 71 11.77 -12.12 -9.64
CA HIS A 71 11.38 -10.74 -9.90
C HIS A 71 10.10 -10.39 -9.12
N PHE A 72 10.01 -9.14 -8.65
CA PHE A 72 8.92 -8.56 -7.87
C PHE A 72 8.43 -7.23 -8.47
N GLY A 73 7.14 -6.91 -8.27
CA GLY A 73 6.51 -5.68 -8.78
C GLY A 73 6.71 -4.44 -7.89
N GLU A 74 7.13 -4.66 -6.63
CA GLU A 74 7.29 -3.64 -5.61
C GLU A 74 8.62 -3.81 -4.87
N GLY A 75 9.26 -2.70 -4.49
CA GLY A 75 10.56 -2.73 -3.81
C GLY A 75 10.49 -3.23 -2.36
N SER A 76 9.37 -3.00 -1.66
CA SER A 76 9.11 -3.57 -0.32
C SER A 76 9.10 -5.10 -0.34
N ALA A 77 8.69 -5.68 -1.47
CA ALA A 77 8.73 -7.11 -1.73
C ALA A 77 10.14 -7.63 -2.04
N LEU A 78 11.21 -6.86 -1.88
CA LEU A 78 12.60 -7.36 -1.85
C LEU A 78 13.10 -7.68 -0.43
N VAL A 79 12.52 -7.05 0.60
CA VAL A 79 12.89 -7.30 2.01
C VAL A 79 12.31 -8.62 2.51
N GLN A 80 11.05 -8.92 2.15
CA GLN A 80 10.41 -10.22 2.47
C GLN A 80 11.15 -11.44 1.89
N PRO A 81 11.61 -11.42 0.63
CA PRO A 81 12.43 -12.49 0.06
C PRO A 81 13.67 -12.79 0.89
N ARG A 82 14.38 -11.77 1.39
CA ARG A 82 15.54 -11.96 2.26
C ARG A 82 15.19 -12.78 3.50
N GLN A 83 14.09 -12.46 4.18
CA GLN A 83 13.58 -13.24 5.32
C GLN A 83 13.15 -14.66 4.92
N THR A 84 12.69 -14.86 3.68
CA THR A 84 12.41 -16.21 3.17
C THR A 84 13.66 -17.01 2.83
N HIS A 85 14.77 -16.34 2.48
CA HIS A 85 16.06 -16.97 2.22
C HIS A 85 16.79 -17.32 3.50
N THR A 86 16.83 -16.40 4.48
CA THR A 86 17.47 -16.64 5.78
C THR A 86 16.62 -17.50 6.72
N GLY A 87 15.32 -17.63 6.43
CA GLY A 87 14.38 -18.30 7.32
C GLY A 87 14.03 -17.51 8.57
N GLU A 88 14.55 -16.28 8.73
CA GLU A 88 14.34 -15.44 9.90
C GLU A 88 12.86 -15.13 10.11
N GLN A 89 12.42 -15.29 11.36
CA GLN A 89 11.08 -14.98 11.82
C GLN A 89 11.17 -14.01 13.00
N PRO A 90 11.38 -12.71 12.75
CA PRO A 90 11.68 -11.74 13.80
C PRO A 90 10.46 -11.43 14.68
N TYR A 91 9.25 -11.76 14.24
CA TYR A 91 8.03 -11.44 14.97
C TYR A 91 7.56 -12.64 15.79
N ARG A 92 7.80 -12.64 17.11
CA ARG A 92 7.44 -13.74 18.00
C ARG A 92 6.19 -13.43 18.83
N CYS A 93 5.27 -14.38 18.92
CA CYS A 93 4.14 -14.35 19.84
C CYS A 93 4.64 -14.60 21.27
N GLY A 94 4.34 -13.69 22.19
CA GLY A 94 4.72 -13.81 23.59
C GLY A 94 3.97 -14.93 24.33
N GLU A 95 2.75 -15.28 23.89
CA GLU A 95 1.90 -16.25 24.58
C GLU A 95 2.21 -17.70 24.21
N CYS A 96 2.30 -18.00 22.91
CA CYS A 96 2.54 -19.37 22.44
C CYS A 96 3.96 -19.59 21.88
N GLY A 97 4.79 -18.55 21.83
CA GLY A 97 6.17 -18.63 21.36
C GLY A 97 6.35 -18.78 19.85
N LYS A 98 5.27 -18.87 19.05
CA LYS A 98 5.32 -18.99 17.59
C LYS A 98 5.93 -17.75 16.95
N SER A 99 6.80 -17.96 15.96
CA SER A 99 7.47 -16.89 15.23
C SER A 99 6.92 -16.74 13.81
N PHE A 100 6.91 -15.51 13.32
CA PHE A 100 6.35 -15.09 12.03
C PHE A 100 7.35 -14.25 11.27
N ARG A 101 7.31 -14.34 9.94
CA ARG A 101 8.13 -13.51 9.04
C ARG A 101 7.59 -12.09 8.87
N VAL A 102 6.28 -11.90 9.07
CA VAL A 102 5.59 -10.62 8.82
C VAL A 102 4.77 -10.23 10.04
N SER A 103 4.87 -8.97 10.46
CA SER A 103 4.15 -8.45 11.63
C SER A 103 2.64 -8.62 11.53
N SER A 104 2.06 -8.42 10.34
CA SER A 104 0.62 -8.61 10.11
C SER A 104 0.15 -10.05 10.33
N ASN A 105 1.03 -11.05 10.14
CA ASN A 105 0.71 -12.44 10.43
C ASN A 105 0.67 -12.70 11.93
N LEU A 106 1.58 -12.10 12.71
CA LEU A 106 1.53 -12.14 14.17
C LEU A 106 0.27 -11.45 14.71
N GLN A 107 -0.14 -10.32 14.13
CA GLN A 107 -1.33 -9.59 14.56
C GLN A 107 -2.65 -10.35 14.32
N ARG A 108 -2.68 -11.25 13.33
CA ARG A 108 -3.85 -12.08 13.01
C ARG A 108 -3.85 -13.42 13.78
N HIS A 109 -2.67 -13.85 14.22
CA HIS A 109 -2.47 -15.11 14.92
C HIS A 109 -3.07 -15.06 16.31
#